data_AF-A0A2M8DDD1-F1
#
_entry.id   AF-A0A2M8DDD1-F1
#
_cell.length_a   1.000
_cell.length_b   1.000
_cell.length_c   1.000
_cell.angle_alpha   90.00
_cell.angle_beta   90.00
_cell.angle_gamma   90.00
#
_symmetry.space_group_name_H-M   'P 1'
#
loop_
_entity.id
_entity.type
_entity.pdbx_description
1 polymer ?
#
loop_
_entity_poly.entity_id
_entity_poly.type
_entity_poly.pdbx_seq_one_letter_code
_entity_poly.pdbx_strand_id
1 'polypeptide(L)'
;MATTTKKTKALEYYQAVGRRKESVASVRLCIVGKEGSITKQGIKMKKGEIYVGKKLITEVFPNLVDRARYLQPLKMTNCEDRFIVTINVRGGGKKGQIEAIIHAFARALDKVDKVAYHSLLKKQKMFTRDARTRERRKVGTGGKARRVKQSPKR
;
A
#
# COMPACT_ATOMS: atom_id res chain seq x y z
N MET A 1 44.84 7.01 -16.24
CA MET A 1 43.56 6.52 -16.79
C MET A 1 42.42 7.14 -15.99
N ALA A 2 41.81 8.21 -16.49
CA ALA A 2 40.75 8.93 -15.79
C ALA A 2 39.43 8.14 -15.85
N THR A 3 38.90 7.72 -14.70
CA THR A 3 37.58 7.11 -14.60
C THR A 3 36.51 8.19 -14.77
N THR A 4 35.93 8.30 -15.96
CA THR A 4 34.74 9.12 -16.19
C THR A 4 33.58 8.57 -15.38
N THR A 5 33.30 9.18 -14.23
CA THR A 5 32.11 8.91 -13.42
C THR A 5 30.90 9.46 -14.17
N LYS A 6 30.19 8.60 -14.90
CA LYS A 6 28.89 8.93 -15.48
C LYS A 6 27.95 9.35 -14.34
N LYS A 7 27.48 10.60 -14.35
CA LYS A 7 26.40 11.06 -13.46
C LYS A 7 25.14 10.24 -13.75
N THR A 8 24.77 9.36 -12.84
CA THR A 8 23.54 8.56 -12.92
C THR A 8 22.34 9.49 -12.76
N LYS A 9 21.44 9.53 -13.74
CA LYS A 9 20.20 10.33 -13.67
C LYS A 9 19.34 9.80 -12.51
N ALA A 10 18.90 10.67 -11.62
CA ALA A 10 18.04 10.29 -10.50
C ALA A 10 16.69 9.79 -11.05
N LEU A 11 16.21 8.64 -10.55
CA LEU A 11 14.91 8.11 -10.93
C LEU A 11 13.78 8.97 -10.36
N GLU A 12 12.86 9.37 -11.23
CA GLU A 12 11.64 10.08 -10.85
C GLU A 12 10.61 9.09 -10.29
N TYR A 13 10.11 9.38 -9.08
CA TYR A 13 9.13 8.53 -8.41
C TYR A 13 8.07 9.35 -7.68
N TYR A 14 6.84 8.82 -7.69
CA TYR A 14 5.74 9.34 -6.91
C TYR A 14 5.61 8.53 -5.63
N GLN A 15 5.61 9.21 -4.48
CA GLN A 15 5.48 8.56 -3.19
C GLN A 15 4.20 8.95 -2.45
N ALA A 16 3.61 7.97 -1.79
CA ALA A 16 2.51 8.21 -0.87
C ALA A 16 2.51 7.22 0.29
N VAL A 17 1.79 7.60 1.35
CA VAL A 17 1.65 6.81 2.57
C VAL A 17 0.18 6.52 2.81
N GLY A 18 -0.09 5.27 3.20
CA GLY A 18 -1.38 4.80 3.67
C GLY A 18 -1.26 4.22 5.07
N ARG A 19 -2.35 4.34 5.85
CA ARG A 19 -2.40 3.91 7.25
C ARG A 19 -3.73 3.22 7.54
N ARG A 20 -3.71 2.09 8.23
CA ARG A 20 -4.91 1.39 8.69
C ARG A 20 -4.65 0.70 10.02
N LYS A 21 -5.51 0.96 11.02
CA LYS A 21 -5.26 0.56 12.42
C LYS A 21 -3.82 0.96 12.81
N GLU A 22 -2.97 -0.01 13.09
CA GLU A 22 -1.54 0.13 13.43
C GLU A 22 -0.61 -0.06 12.22
N SER A 23 -1.12 -0.50 11.07
CA SER A 23 -0.33 -0.73 9.86
C SER A 23 -0.07 0.57 9.12
N VAL A 24 1.19 0.76 8.71
CA VAL A 24 1.65 1.86 7.87
C VAL A 24 2.31 1.29 6.62
N ALA A 25 1.90 1.77 5.46
CA ALA A 25 2.46 1.40 4.17
C ALA A 25 2.95 2.65 3.44
N SER A 26 4.19 2.64 2.97
CA SER A 26 4.73 3.65 2.05
C SER A 26 4.94 3.02 0.68
N VAL A 27 4.29 3.58 -0.34
CA VAL A 27 4.38 3.12 -1.73
C VAL A 27 5.18 4.13 -2.53
N ARG A 28 6.06 3.63 -3.39
CA ARG A 28 6.78 4.41 -4.40
C ARG A 28 6.44 3.84 -5.78
N LEU A 29 5.87 4.68 -6.65
CA LEU A 29 5.63 4.40 -8.05
C LEU A 29 6.78 5.01 -8.86
N CYS A 30 7.58 4.19 -9.51
CA CYS A 30 8.63 4.65 -10.39
C CYS A 30 8.12 4.67 -11.83
N ILE A 31 8.27 5.80 -12.52
CA ILE A 31 8.10 5.84 -13.98
C ILE A 31 9.38 5.29 -14.60
N VAL A 32 9.23 4.25 -15.40
CA VAL A 32 10.36 3.62 -16.08
C VAL A 32 10.46 4.19 -17.48
N GLY A 33 11.67 4.60 -17.87
CA GLY A 33 11.98 5.00 -19.25
C GLY A 33 11.97 3.82 -20.24
N LYS A 34 12.69 3.99 -21.35
CA LYS A 34 12.77 2.99 -22.44
C LYS A 34 13.29 1.62 -22.00
N GLU A 35 14.19 1.57 -21.02
CA GLU A 35 14.87 0.33 -20.59
C GLU A 35 14.00 -0.63 -19.75
N GLY A 36 12.81 -0.18 -19.30
CA GLY A 36 11.77 -1.07 -18.74
C GLY A 36 12.11 -1.84 -17.47
N SER A 37 13.32 -1.69 -16.92
CA SER A 37 13.80 -2.38 -15.73
C SER A 37 14.59 -1.45 -14.83
N ILE A 38 14.45 -1.60 -13.51
CA ILE A 38 15.19 -0.84 -12.50
C ILE A 38 15.82 -1.82 -11.53
N THR A 39 17.13 -1.71 -11.31
CA THR A 39 17.79 -2.47 -10.25
C THR A 39 17.77 -1.66 -8.96
N LYS A 40 17.07 -2.15 -7.94
CA LYS A 40 17.01 -1.50 -6.63
C LYS A 40 17.26 -2.54 -5.54
N GLN A 41 18.19 -2.25 -4.63
CA GLN A 41 18.61 -3.17 -3.56
C GLN A 41 19.07 -4.55 -4.06
N GLY A 42 19.73 -4.61 -5.23
CA GLY A 42 20.23 -5.85 -5.82
C GLY A 42 19.19 -6.70 -6.57
N ILE A 43 17.95 -6.22 -6.70
CA ILE A 43 16.88 -6.92 -7.41
C ILE A 43 16.55 -6.13 -8.68
N LYS A 44 16.54 -6.81 -9.83
CA LYS A 44 16.09 -6.25 -11.10
C LYS A 44 14.56 -6.34 -11.16
N MET A 45 13.90 -5.19 -11.02
CA MET A 45 12.45 -5.06 -11.06
C MET A 45 12.01 -4.67 -12.47
N LYS A 46 10.97 -5.30 -13.00
CA LYS A 46 10.37 -5.01 -14.31
C LYS A 46 9.05 -4.25 -14.17
N LYS A 47 8.66 -3.56 -15.24
CA LYS A 47 7.32 -2.94 -15.37
C LYS A 47 6.21 -3.93 -14.99
N GLY A 48 5.24 -3.47 -14.21
CA GLY A 48 4.11 -4.28 -13.73
C GLY A 48 4.38 -5.11 -12.47
N GLU A 49 5.65 -5.23 -12.05
CA GLU A 49 5.98 -5.97 -10.83
C GLU A 49 5.81 -5.10 -9.57
N ILE A 50 5.22 -5.72 -8.55
CA ILE A 50 5.00 -5.10 -7.25
C ILE A 50 5.85 -5.82 -6.21
N TYR A 51 6.75 -5.08 -5.59
CA TYR A 51 7.65 -5.58 -4.56
C TYR A 51 7.30 -5.02 -3.19
N VAL A 52 7.29 -5.88 -2.18
CA VAL A 52 7.20 -5.52 -0.77
C VAL A 52 8.56 -5.74 -0.12
N GLY A 53 9.30 -4.66 0.09
CA GLY A 53 10.71 -4.72 0.46
C GLY A 53 11.53 -5.42 -0.62
N LYS A 54 11.98 -6.65 -0.33
CA LYS A 54 12.80 -7.49 -1.21
C LYS A 54 12.04 -8.68 -1.81
N LYS A 55 10.77 -8.88 -1.46
CA LYS A 55 9.96 -10.03 -1.88
C LYS A 55 8.88 -9.60 -2.85
N LEU A 56 8.47 -10.51 -3.74
CA LEU A 56 7.35 -10.26 -4.65
C LEU A 56 6.04 -10.23 -3.84
N ILE A 57 5.08 -9.40 -4.25
CA ILE A 57 3.82 -9.25 -3.49
C ILE A 57 3.02 -10.56 -3.39
N THR A 58 3.14 -11.43 -4.39
CA THR A 58 2.47 -12.75 -4.44
C THR A 58 2.97 -13.72 -3.37
N GLU A 59 4.26 -13.64 -3.01
CA GLU A 59 4.84 -14.44 -1.94
C GLU A 59 4.41 -13.96 -0.56
N VAL A 60 4.27 -12.64 -0.39
CA VAL A 60 3.89 -12.02 0.89
C VAL A 60 2.41 -12.20 1.18
N PHE A 61 1.57 -12.07 0.16
CA PHE A 61 0.11 -12.19 0.25
C PHE A 61 -0.40 -13.26 -0.75
N PRO A 62 -0.42 -14.55 -0.35
CA PRO A 62 -0.79 -15.64 -1.25
C PRO A 62 -2.30 -15.74 -1.52
N ASN A 63 -3.15 -15.18 -0.65
CA ASN A 63 -4.60 -15.32 -0.76
C ASN A 63 -5.16 -14.60 -2.00
N LEU A 64 -6.05 -15.26 -2.74
CA LEU A 64 -6.68 -14.71 -3.95
C LEU A 64 -7.53 -13.46 -3.66
N VAL A 65 -8.26 -13.46 -2.54
CA VAL A 65 -9.08 -12.32 -2.10
C VAL A 65 -8.21 -11.09 -1.82
N ASP A 66 -7.05 -11.31 -1.19
CA ASP A 66 -6.10 -10.25 -0.89
C ASP A 66 -5.46 -9.71 -2.18
N ARG A 67 -5.18 -10.59 -3.16
CA ARG A 67 -4.73 -10.24 -4.51
C ARG A 67 -5.69 -9.32 -5.26
N ALA A 68 -6.97 -9.66 -5.27
CA ALA A 68 -7.98 -8.82 -5.91
C ALA A 68 -8.04 -7.42 -5.26
N ARG A 69 -7.89 -7.34 -3.93
CA ARG A 69 -7.97 -6.09 -3.17
C ARG A 69 -6.81 -5.13 -3.45
N TYR A 70 -5.56 -5.59 -3.41
CA TYR A 70 -4.43 -4.67 -3.64
C TYR A 70 -4.28 -4.27 -5.12
N LEU A 71 -4.76 -5.09 -6.07
CA LEU A 71 -4.76 -4.74 -7.50
C LEU A 71 -5.92 -3.81 -7.90
N GLN A 72 -7.00 -3.77 -7.12
CA GLN A 72 -8.18 -2.95 -7.39
C GLN A 72 -7.87 -1.49 -7.80
N PRO A 73 -7.03 -0.71 -7.09
CA PRO A 73 -6.70 0.66 -7.50
C PRO A 73 -6.01 0.71 -8.88
N LEU A 74 -5.13 -0.24 -9.18
CA LEU A 74 -4.39 -0.28 -10.45
C LEU A 74 -5.31 -0.66 -11.62
N LYS A 75 -6.22 -1.62 -11.41
CA LYS A 75 -7.24 -2.05 -12.38
C LYS A 75 -8.14 -0.91 -12.81
N MET A 76 -8.65 -0.13 -11.86
CA MET A 76 -9.57 0.96 -12.20
C MET A 76 -8.91 2.09 -12.98
N THR A 77 -7.61 2.28 -12.78
CA THR A 77 -6.83 3.29 -13.52
C THR A 77 -6.19 2.74 -14.80
N ASN A 78 -6.42 1.45 -15.14
CA ASN A 78 -5.75 0.75 -16.25
C ASN A 78 -4.23 0.94 -16.25
N CYS A 79 -3.61 0.89 -15.07
CA CYS A 79 -2.19 1.21 -14.86
C CYS A 79 -1.37 0.00 -14.37
N GLU A 80 -1.88 -1.22 -14.51
CA GLU A 80 -1.23 -2.43 -13.98
C GLU A 80 0.21 -2.57 -14.48
N ASP A 81 0.46 -2.38 -15.78
CA ASP A 81 1.78 -2.59 -16.38
C ASP A 81 2.63 -1.32 -16.55
N ARG A 82 2.14 -0.17 -16.06
CA ARG A 82 2.77 1.12 -16.35
C ARG A 82 3.93 1.46 -15.41
N PHE A 83 3.87 0.98 -14.17
CA PHE A 83 4.79 1.40 -13.10
C PHE A 83 5.60 0.22 -12.55
N ILE A 84 6.79 0.53 -12.04
CA ILE A 84 7.49 -0.34 -11.10
C ILE A 84 7.11 0.10 -9.70
N VAL A 85 6.60 -0.82 -8.89
CA VAL A 85 6.10 -0.50 -7.55
C VAL A 85 7.02 -1.08 -6.47
N THR A 86 7.52 -0.21 -5.59
CA THR A 86 8.19 -0.63 -4.36
C THR A 86 7.38 -0.20 -3.15
N ILE A 87 7.08 -1.14 -2.26
CA ILE A 87 6.28 -0.94 -1.06
C ILE A 87 7.12 -1.28 0.17
N ASN A 88 7.12 -0.39 1.17
CA ASN A 88 7.56 -0.73 2.52
C ASN A 88 6.37 -0.72 3.45
N VAL A 89 6.23 -1.78 4.24
CA VAL A 89 5.11 -1.94 5.19
C VAL A 89 5.65 -2.23 6.57
N ARG A 90 5.06 -1.62 7.60
CA ARG A 90 5.39 -1.86 9.01
C ARG A 90 4.12 -1.88 9.86
N GLY A 91 4.11 -2.72 10.89
CA GLY A 91 3.04 -2.78 11.91
C GLY A 91 1.75 -3.52 11.51
N GLY A 92 0.93 -3.79 12.52
CA GLY A 92 -0.35 -4.48 12.44
C GLY A 92 -0.27 -5.91 11.90
N GLY A 93 -1.26 -6.33 11.10
CA GLY A 93 -1.33 -7.68 10.50
C GLY A 93 -1.76 -7.65 9.04
N LYS A 94 -1.70 -8.80 8.35
CA LYS A 94 -1.83 -8.93 6.89
C LYS A 94 -3.02 -8.13 6.29
N LYS A 95 -4.22 -8.26 6.85
CA LYS A 95 -5.41 -7.53 6.38
C LYS A 95 -5.28 -6.01 6.53
N GLY A 96 -4.76 -5.54 7.66
CA GLY A 96 -4.53 -4.11 7.89
C GLY A 96 -3.44 -3.55 6.99
N GLN A 97 -2.42 -4.34 6.69
CA GLN A 97 -1.36 -4.00 5.75
C GLN A 97 -1.89 -3.82 4.33
N ILE A 98 -2.73 -4.73 3.84
CA ILE A 98 -3.35 -4.64 2.51
C ILE A 98 -4.21 -3.37 2.39
N GLU A 99 -5.06 -3.10 3.37
CA GLU A 99 -5.89 -1.88 3.38
C GLU A 99 -5.02 -0.60 3.42
N ALA A 100 -3.90 -0.61 4.15
CA ALA A 100 -2.94 0.49 4.14
C ALA A 100 -2.26 0.64 2.75
N ILE A 101 -1.93 -0.46 2.08
CA ILE A 101 -1.36 -0.47 0.73
C ILE A 101 -2.35 0.14 -0.28
N ILE A 102 -3.62 -0.27 -0.26
CA ILE A 102 -4.66 0.28 -1.15
C ILE A 102 -4.77 1.79 -0.98
N HIS A 103 -4.81 2.24 0.27
CA HIS A 103 -4.89 3.66 0.58
C HIS A 103 -3.65 4.44 0.12
N ALA A 104 -2.46 3.83 0.21
CA ALA A 104 -1.23 4.40 -0.30
C ALA A 104 -1.22 4.46 -1.84
N PHE A 105 -1.68 3.41 -2.53
CA PHE A 105 -1.80 3.38 -3.99
C PHE A 105 -2.71 4.48 -4.51
N ALA A 106 -3.92 4.62 -3.94
CA ALA A 106 -4.85 5.66 -4.36
C ALA A 106 -4.22 7.05 -4.29
N ARG A 107 -3.50 7.35 -3.20
CA ARG A 107 -2.79 8.62 -3.02
C ARG A 107 -1.57 8.77 -3.93
N ALA A 108 -0.89 7.68 -4.26
CA ALA A 108 0.26 7.72 -5.17
C ALA A 108 -0.20 7.99 -6.60
N LEU A 109 -1.28 7.32 -7.05
CA LEU A 109 -1.87 7.51 -8.37
C LEU A 109 -2.47 8.92 -8.54
N ASP A 110 -3.12 9.45 -7.51
CA ASP A 110 -3.64 10.83 -7.51
C ASP A 110 -2.55 11.89 -7.73
N LYS A 111 -1.30 11.60 -7.29
CA LYS A 111 -0.15 12.47 -7.56
C LYS A 111 0.42 12.34 -8.96
N VAL A 112 0.19 11.21 -9.63
CA VAL A 112 0.64 10.99 -11.02
C VAL A 112 -0.22 11.81 -11.97
N ASP A 113 -1.53 11.64 -11.89
CA ASP A 113 -2.49 12.41 -12.69
C ASP A 113 -3.77 12.62 -11.88
N LYS A 114 -3.90 13.84 -11.35
CA LYS A 114 -5.04 14.23 -10.54
C LYS A 114 -6.31 14.37 -11.36
N VAL A 115 -6.23 14.77 -12.62
CA VAL A 115 -7.42 15.06 -13.43
C VAL A 115 -8.09 13.74 -13.84
N ALA A 116 -7.29 12.77 -14.28
CA ALA A 116 -7.81 11.49 -14.74
C ALA A 116 -8.25 10.56 -13.59
N TYR A 117 -7.47 10.47 -12.51
CA TYR A 117 -7.66 9.39 -11.52
C TYR A 117 -8.47 9.81 -10.30
N HIS A 118 -8.52 11.10 -9.95
CA HIS A 118 -9.16 11.55 -8.71
C HIS A 118 -10.64 11.18 -8.65
N SER A 119 -11.40 11.47 -9.70
CA SER A 119 -12.86 11.23 -9.74
C SER A 119 -13.18 9.74 -9.63
N LEU A 120 -12.46 8.88 -10.37
CA LEU A 120 -12.64 7.42 -10.37
C LEU A 120 -12.37 6.82 -8.98
N LEU A 121 -11.24 7.19 -8.36
CA LEU A 121 -10.82 6.67 -7.06
C LEU A 121 -11.69 7.21 -5.91
N LYS A 122 -12.16 8.46 -6.01
CA LYS A 122 -13.06 9.09 -5.04
C LYS A 122 -14.44 8.43 -5.04
N LYS A 123 -14.98 8.08 -6.21
CA LYS A 123 -16.25 7.36 -6.34
C LYS A 123 -16.24 6.04 -5.57
N GLN A 124 -15.08 5.37 -5.53
CA GLN A 124 -14.87 4.10 -4.81
C GLN A 124 -14.37 4.27 -3.38
N LYS A 125 -14.37 5.50 -2.83
CA LYS A 125 -13.99 5.83 -1.45
C LYS A 125 -12.57 5.39 -1.04
N MET A 126 -11.64 5.26 -1.98
CA MET A 126 -10.28 4.76 -1.71
C MET A 126 -9.38 5.77 -0.98
N PHE A 127 -9.73 7.05 -1.05
CA PHE A 127 -9.04 8.12 -0.32
C PHE A 127 -9.45 8.22 1.14
N THR A 128 -10.58 7.62 1.53
CA THR A 128 -11.05 7.69 2.91
C THR A 128 -10.38 6.61 3.73
N ARG A 129 -9.64 7.00 4.76
CA ARG A 129 -9.08 6.06 5.73
C ARG A 129 -10.21 5.46 6.56
N ASP A 130 -10.25 4.12 6.68
CA ASP A 130 -11.10 3.47 7.69
C ASP A 130 -10.54 3.76 9.10
N ALA A 131 -11.25 4.62 9.82
CA ALA A 131 -10.89 5.11 11.14
C ALA A 131 -11.14 4.11 12.28
N ARG A 132 -11.85 2.99 12.03
CA ARG A 132 -12.24 2.03 13.07
C ARG A 132 -11.01 1.40 13.73
N THR A 133 -10.84 1.62 15.02
CA THR A 133 -9.74 1.05 15.83
C THR A 133 -10.34 0.19 16.94
N ARG A 134 -9.57 -0.76 17.47
CA ARG A 134 -10.02 -1.57 18.61
C ARG A 134 -10.24 -0.65 19.82
N GLU A 135 -11.46 -0.67 20.35
CA GLU A 135 -11.77 0.07 21.58
C GLU A 135 -10.98 -0.52 22.76
N ARG A 136 -10.45 0.37 23.62
CA ARG A 136 -9.75 -0.03 24.84
C ARG A 136 -10.69 -0.81 25.76
N ARG A 137 -10.18 -1.82 26.46
CA ARG A 137 -10.93 -2.51 27.51
C ARG A 137 -11.08 -1.57 28.71
N LYS A 138 -12.33 -1.22 29.07
CA LYS A 138 -12.65 -0.38 30.22
C LYS A 138 -12.64 -1.22 31.51
N VAL A 139 -12.38 -0.57 32.65
CA VAL A 139 -12.52 -1.21 33.97
C VAL A 139 -13.99 -1.55 34.23
N GLY A 140 -14.25 -2.59 35.02
CA GLY A 140 -15.60 -3.06 35.31
C GLY A 140 -16.26 -3.92 34.22
N THR A 141 -15.69 -4.05 33.03
CA THR A 141 -16.28 -4.86 31.94
C THR A 141 -15.95 -6.35 32.06
N GLY A 142 -16.85 -7.21 31.58
CA GLY A 142 -16.78 -8.68 31.59
C GLY A 142 -15.81 -9.28 30.56
N GLY A 143 -14.59 -8.73 30.46
CA GLY A 143 -13.52 -9.32 29.65
C GLY A 143 -13.25 -8.63 28.30
N LYS A 144 -14.22 -7.89 27.75
CA LYS A 144 -14.12 -7.19 26.45
C LYS A 144 -14.59 -5.74 26.58
N ALA A 145 -14.28 -4.89 25.58
CA ALA A 145 -14.52 -3.44 25.67
C ALA A 145 -15.97 -3.05 26.00
N ARG A 146 -16.97 -3.79 25.50
CA ARG A 146 -18.40 -3.52 25.72
C ARG A 146 -19.17 -4.64 26.42
N ARG A 147 -18.49 -5.70 26.85
CA ARG A 147 -19.17 -6.84 27.48
C ARG A 147 -19.48 -6.49 28.93
N VAL A 148 -20.74 -6.55 29.32
CA VAL A 148 -21.16 -6.37 30.72
C VAL A 148 -20.98 -7.70 31.48
N LYS A 149 -20.59 -7.64 32.76
CA LYS A 149 -20.59 -8.83 33.62
C LYS A 149 -22.03 -9.19 33.94
N GLN A 150 -22.38 -10.47 33.89
CA GLN A 150 -23.68 -10.92 34.35
C GLN A 150 -23.75 -10.70 35.88
N SER A 151 -24.64 -9.82 36.33
CA SER A 151 -24.92 -9.63 37.75
C SER A 151 -26.17 -10.44 38.10
N PRO A 152 -26.11 -11.35 39.09
CA PRO A 152 -27.33 -11.91 39.66
C PRO A 152 -28.08 -10.76 40.36
N LYS A 153 -29.29 -10.46 39.89
CA LYS A 153 -30.21 -9.61 40.65
C LYS A 153 -30.87 -10.51 41.69
N ARG A 154 -30.62 -10.23 42.96
CA ARG A 154 -31.37 -10.78 44.09
C ARG A 154 -32.43 -9.78 44.50
#